data_AF-I3VZI2-F1
#
_entry.id   AF-I3VZI2-F1
#
_cell.length_a   1.000
_cell.length_b   1.000
_cell.length_c   1.000
_cell.angle_alpha   90.00
_cell.angle_beta   90.00
_cell.angle_gamma   90.00
#
_symmetry.space_group_name_H-M   'P 1'
#
loop_
_entity.id
_entity.type
_entity.pdbx_description
1 polymer ?
#
loop_
_entity_poly.entity_id
_entity_poly.type
_entity_poly.pdbx_seq_one_letter_code
_entity_poly.pdbx_strand_id
1 'polypeptide(L)' 'MFTKSPKQKRRDALSKLINRGYRYVLLNEDKVFMAFWYEREAIPYKRRGMVLRSITELINEI' A
#
# COMPACT_ATOMS: atom_id res chain seq x y z
N MET A 1 21.77 1.37 17.78
CA MET A 1 20.92 1.75 16.62
C MET A 1 19.61 0.98 16.71
N PHE A 2 18.47 1.63 16.93
CA PHE A 2 17.17 0.95 16.96
C PHE A 2 16.70 0.66 15.53
N THR A 3 16.91 -0.56 15.05
CA THR A 3 16.32 -1.00 13.78
C THR A 3 14.81 -1.15 13.97
N LYS A 4 14.02 -0.26 13.34
CA LYS A 4 12.56 -0.36 13.32
C LYS A 4 12.10 -1.76 12.93
N SER A 5 11.14 -2.32 13.66
CA SER A 5 10.51 -3.61 13.34
C SER A 5 9.94 -3.61 11.91
N PRO A 6 9.98 -4.72 11.18
CA PRO A 6 9.50 -4.81 9.79
C PRO A 6 8.06 -4.32 9.62
N LYS A 7 7.17 -4.63 10.58
CA LYS A 7 5.79 -4.14 10.64
C LYS A 7 5.71 -2.61 10.69
N GLN A 8 6.56 -1.99 11.50
CA GLN A 8 6.57 -0.55 11.70
C GLN A 8 7.12 0.19 10.47
N LYS A 9 8.10 -0.40 9.78
CA LYS A 9 8.56 0.10 8.47
C LYS A 9 7.44 0.05 7.42
N ARG A 10 6.65 -1.03 7.38
CA ARG A 10 5.50 -1.16 6.45
C ARG A 10 4.44 -0.11 6.75
N ARG A 11 4.07 0.05 8.02
CA ARG A 11 3.12 1.09 8.46
C ARG A 11 3.60 2.50 8.09
N ASP A 12 4.85 2.83 8.39
CA ASP A 12 5.43 4.14 8.04
C ASP A 12 5.41 4.40 6.53
N ALA A 13 5.70 3.38 5.71
CA ALA A 13 5.66 3.51 4.25
C ALA A 13 4.23 3.77 3.73
N LEU A 14 3.24 3.04 4.25
CA LEU A 14 1.83 3.24 3.91
C LEU A 14 1.31 4.61 4.39
N SER A 15 1.66 5.03 5.61
CA SER A 15 1.30 6.36 6.11
C SER A 15 1.91 7.49 5.28
N LYS A 16 3.14 7.34 4.78
CA LYS A 16 3.74 8.30 3.82
C LYS A 16 2.95 8.42 2.53
N LEU A 17 2.37 7.32 2.02
CA LEU A 17 1.53 7.35 0.83
C LEU A 17 0.22 8.08 1.08
N ILE A 18 -0.42 7.85 2.24
CA ILE A 18 -1.62 8.60 2.66
C ILE A 18 -1.32 10.10 2.76
N ASN A 19 -0.20 10.47 3.37
CA ASN A 19 0.21 11.88 3.50
C ASN A 19 0.48 12.56 2.15
N ARG A 20 0.77 11.77 1.11
CA ARG A 20 0.90 12.25 -0.29
C ARG A 20 -0.44 12.24 -1.05
N GLY A 21 -1.53 11.88 -0.39
CA GLY A 21 -2.88 11.86 -0.92
C GLY A 21 -3.33 10.51 -1.49
N TYR A 22 -2.42 9.54 -1.68
CA TYR A 22 -2.79 8.22 -2.22
C TYR A 22 -3.73 7.48 -1.26
N ARG A 23 -4.69 6.75 -1.82
CA ARG A 23 -5.70 6.01 -1.04
C ARG A 23 -5.68 4.51 -1.27
N TYR A 24 -5.19 4.09 -2.44
CA TYR A 24 -5.18 2.69 -2.85
C TYR A 24 -3.77 2.26 -3.22
N VAL A 25 -3.47 0.98 -3.00
CA VAL A 25 -2.23 0.36 -3.47
C VAL A 25 -2.53 -0.96 -4.16
N LEU A 26 -1.81 -1.20 -5.24
CA LEU A 26 -1.71 -2.52 -5.83
C LEU A 26 -0.59 -3.26 -5.09
N LEU A 27 -0.95 -4.38 -4.49
CA LEU A 27 -0.03 -5.30 -3.87
C LEU A 27 0.30 -6.43 -4.86
N ASN A 28 1.54 -6.89 -4.82
CA ASN A 28 1.91 -8.20 -5.35
C ASN A 28 2.53 -8.98 -4.19
N GLU A 29 1.94 -10.11 -3.85
CA GLU A 29 2.21 -10.83 -2.60
C GLU A 29 2.03 -9.88 -1.40
N ASP A 30 3.13 -9.44 -0.79
CA ASP A 30 3.15 -8.53 0.37
C ASP A 30 3.83 -7.18 0.09
N LYS A 31 4.24 -6.94 -1.16
CA LYS A 31 4.96 -5.73 -1.55
C LYS A 31 4.03 -4.76 -2.26
N VAL A 32 4.10 -3.49 -1.86
CA VAL A 32 3.45 -2.40 -2.59
C VAL A 32 4.13 -2.24 -3.94
N PHE A 33 3.38 -2.51 -5.00
CA PHE A 33 3.84 -2.34 -6.38
C PHE A 33 3.61 -0.90 -6.85
N MET A 34 2.41 -0.36 -6.63
CA MET A 34 2.05 1.00 -7.07
C MET A 34 0.94 1.58 -6.19
N ALA A 35 0.89 2.91 -6.07
CA ALA A 35 -0.11 3.63 -5.29
C ALA A 35 -0.95 4.54 -6.18
N PHE A 36 -2.23 4.69 -5.85
CA PHE A 36 -3.23 5.39 -6.65
C PHE A 36 -4.10 6.29 -5.77
N TRP A 37 -4.57 7.39 -6.35
CA TRP A 37 -5.52 8.28 -5.67
C TRP A 37 -6.92 7.67 -5.69
N TYR A 38 -7.29 7.03 -6.80
CA TYR A 38 -8.59 6.43 -7.01
C TYR A 38 -8.49 4.96 -7.42
N GLU A 39 -9.49 4.16 -7.04
CA GLU A 39 -9.55 2.73 -7.38
C GLU A 39 -9.52 2.49 -8.89
N ARG A 40 -10.24 3.32 -9.66
CA ARG A 40 -10.32 3.22 -11.12
C ARG A 40 -8.96 3.34 -11.84
N GLU A 41 -8.02 4.08 -11.26
CA GLU A 41 -6.68 4.26 -11.84
C GLU A 41 -5.87 2.95 -11.78
N ALA A 42 -6.20 2.07 -10.83
CA ALA A 42 -5.49 0.80 -10.64
C ALA A 42 -5.98 -0.30 -11.59
N ILE A 43 -7.19 -0.18 -12.15
CA ILE A 43 -7.80 -1.18 -13.05
C ILE A 43 -6.87 -1.58 -14.19
N PRO A 44 -6.28 -0.66 -15.00
CA PRO A 44 -5.40 -1.04 -16.11
C PRO A 44 -4.09 -1.71 -15.66
N TYR A 45 -3.68 -1.51 -14.40
CA TYR A 45 -2.46 -2.07 -13.84
C TYR A 45 -2.70 -3.40 -13.12
N LYS A 46 -3.95 -3.82 -12.93
CA LYS A 46 -4.30 -5.06 -12.25
C LYS A 46 -3.92 -6.25 -13.12
N ARG A 47 -2.85 -6.95 -12.74
CA ARG A 47 -2.39 -8.19 -13.37
C ARG A 47 -2.70 -9.40 -12.51
N ARG A 48 -2.53 -10.60 -13.07
CA ARG A 48 -2.70 -11.87 -12.35
C ARG A 48 -1.76 -11.89 -11.14
N GLY A 49 -2.28 -12.23 -9.96
CA GLY A 49 -1.54 -12.22 -8.69
C GLY A 49 -1.45 -10.86 -7.99
N MET A 50 -1.94 -9.78 -8.60
CA MET A 50 -1.99 -8.46 -7.95
C MET A 50 -3.34 -8.19 -7.30
N VAL A 51 -3.32 -7.66 -6.08
CA VAL A 51 -4.52 -7.34 -5.31
C VAL A 51 -4.53 -5.85 -5.03
N LEU A 52 -5.63 -5.19 -5.43
CA LEU A 52 -5.88 -3.81 -5.08
C LEU A 52 -6.46 -3.75 -3.66
N ARG A 53 -5.86 -2.93 -2.80
CA ARG A 53 -6.30 -2.75 -1.41
C ARG A 53 -6.28 -1.28 -1.02
N SER A 54 -7.17 -0.91 -0.10
CA SER A 54 -7.14 0.40 0.54
C SER A 54 -5.93 0.50 1.45
N ILE A 55 -5.21 1.63 1.40
CA ILE A 55 -4.05 1.86 2.27
C ILE A 55 -4.50 1.92 3.74
N THR A 56 -5.67 2.50 4.00
CA THR A 56 -6.23 2.59 5.36
C THR A 56 -6.54 1.22 5.93
N GLU A 57 -7.12 0.32 5.14
CA GLU A 57 -7.36 -1.07 5.55
C GLU A 57 -6.04 -1.78 5.88
N LEU A 58 -5.04 -1.64 5.01
CA LEU A 58 -3.72 -2.26 5.22
C LEU A 58 -3.00 -1.75 6.47
N ILE A 59 -3.21 -0.49 6.86
CA ILE A 59 -2.65 0.05 8.10
C ILE A 59 -3.37 -0.55 9.33
N ASN A 60 -4.68 -0.73 9.24
CA ASN A 60 -5.49 -1.29 10.34
C ASN A 60 -5.23 -2.79 10.57
N GLU A 61 -4.73 -3.51 9.56
CA GLU A 61 -4.36 -4.94 9.65
C GLU A 61 -2.97 -5.20 10.25
N ILE A 62 -2.15 -4.16 10.50
CA ILE A 62 -0.76 -4.27 11.01
C ILE A 62 -0.70 -4.18 12.53
#